data_AF-A0A351Z0Q8-F1
#
_entry.id   AF-A0A351Z0Q8-F1
#
_cell.length_a   1.000
_cell.length_b   1.000
_cell.length_c   1.000
_cell.angle_alpha   90.00
_cell.angle_beta   90.00
_cell.angle_gamma   90.00
#
_symmetry.space_group_name_H-M   'P 1'
#
loop_
_entity.id
_entity.type
_entity.pdbx_description
1 polymer ?
#
loop_
_entity_poly.entity_id
_entity_poly.type
_entity_poly.pdbx_seq_one_letter_code
_entity_poly.pdbx_strand_id
1 'polypeptide(L)'
;MKKSVWFYVILAVMFAVGVVLTSCGGGGGSDDDDEVSVAERAGSVIELLGFVRVEGGTVVGGDKFTLAGHTEDRFKGAFVAGRTVTISSFYICDHEVTQGEYEQYCIYGRNQPNTIYGLGENYPVYRVSWYDALVYCNKRSIAEGLTPCYRINGSADPDEWGSVPADNDEVWNSASCDFRANGYRLPTEVEWEYAARGGSSGCAKENPNKYAGCDDSESLENYAWYSGNSGTKVHEVKMKNPNGIDLYDMSGNVYEWCWGLSLIDDLPHLHRITRGGYYNYEASKCSLSWRGSFPPQYRGVAGFRVVRSSL
;
A
#
# COMPACT_ATOMS: atom_id res chain seq x y z
N MET A 1 12.11 -29.85 -16.20
CA MET A 1 12.66 -29.58 -14.85
C MET A 1 11.50 -29.50 -13.87
N LYS A 2 11.49 -30.37 -12.86
CA LYS A 2 10.43 -30.47 -11.85
C LYS A 2 10.45 -29.20 -10.99
N LYS A 3 9.38 -28.41 -11.01
CA LYS A 3 9.23 -27.24 -10.12
C LYS A 3 8.63 -27.73 -8.81
N SER A 4 9.39 -27.61 -7.73
CA SER A 4 8.98 -27.85 -6.36
C SER A 4 8.06 -26.71 -5.93
N VAL A 5 6.80 -27.00 -5.62
CA VAL A 5 5.88 -26.04 -5.01
C VAL A 5 6.14 -26.05 -3.51
N TRP A 6 6.74 -24.98 -2.98
CA TRP A 6 6.86 -24.77 -1.54
C TRP A 6 5.58 -24.09 -1.06
N PHE A 7 4.75 -24.82 -0.31
CA PHE A 7 3.69 -24.22 0.49
C PHE A 7 4.35 -23.56 1.70
N TYR A 8 4.33 -22.23 1.76
CA TYR A 8 4.54 -21.54 3.03
C TYR A 8 3.28 -21.72 3.87
N VAL A 9 3.36 -22.58 4.87
CA VAL A 9 2.36 -22.65 5.94
C VAL A 9 2.48 -21.35 6.73
N ILE A 10 1.48 -20.47 6.62
CA ILE A 10 1.32 -19.36 7.55
C ILE A 10 1.07 -19.99 8.92
N LEU A 11 2.07 -19.90 9.79
CA LEU A 11 1.97 -20.37 11.16
C LEU A 11 1.04 -19.42 11.92
N ALA A 12 -0.25 -19.74 11.99
CA ALA A 12 -1.13 -19.14 12.97
C ALA A 12 -0.67 -19.61 14.35
N VAL A 13 0.08 -18.75 15.06
CA VAL A 13 0.45 -19.00 16.45
C VAL A 13 -0.82 -18.86 17.30
N MET A 14 -1.55 -19.96 17.47
CA MET A 14 -2.60 -20.07 18.48
C MET A 14 -1.94 -20.38 19.82
N PHE A 15 -1.87 -19.40 20.72
CA PHE A 15 -1.54 -19.66 22.12
C PHE A 15 -2.70 -20.44 22.76
N ALA A 16 -2.51 -21.75 22.96
CA ALA A 16 -3.34 -22.54 23.85
C ALA A 16 -2.96 -22.18 25.30
N VAL A 17 -3.83 -21.45 26.00
CA VAL A 17 -3.68 -21.23 27.44
C VAL A 17 -4.07 -22.52 28.16
N GLY A 18 -3.09 -23.18 28.77
CA GLY A 18 -3.30 -24.32 29.64
C GLY A 18 -4.03 -23.90 30.90
N VAL A 19 -5.22 -24.44 31.13
CA VAL A 19 -5.91 -24.36 32.42
C VAL A 19 -5.18 -25.28 33.39
N VAL A 20 -4.42 -24.72 34.33
CA VAL A 20 -3.91 -25.46 35.47
C VAL A 20 -5.07 -25.64 36.45
N LEU A 21 -5.70 -26.82 36.46
CA LEU A 21 -6.57 -27.24 37.55
C LEU A 21 -5.68 -27.71 38.71
N THR A 22 -5.40 -26.84 39.68
CA THR A 22 -4.85 -27.27 40.96
C THR A 22 -5.96 -27.87 41.81
N SER A 23 -5.79 -29.13 42.17
CA SER A 23 -6.64 -29.90 43.05
C SER A 23 -6.58 -29.34 44.48
N CYS A 24 -7.73 -29.26 45.14
CA CYS A 24 -7.89 -28.83 46.53
C CYS A 24 -7.03 -29.65 47.52
N GLY A 25 -6.28 -28.96 48.37
CA GLY A 25 -5.67 -29.50 49.59
C GLY A 25 -5.54 -28.36 50.60
N GLY A 26 -6.36 -28.40 51.66
CA GLY A 26 -6.55 -27.27 52.58
C GLY A 26 -5.51 -27.15 53.69
N GLY A 27 -5.52 -25.97 54.34
CA GLY A 27 -5.04 -25.80 55.71
C GLY A 27 -4.40 -24.45 56.03
N GLY A 28 -5.07 -23.66 56.88
CA GLY A 28 -4.45 -22.67 57.77
C GLY A 28 -4.28 -21.26 57.21
N GLY A 29 -4.87 -20.27 57.88
CA GLY A 29 -4.93 -18.88 57.41
C GLY A 29 -3.85 -17.95 57.97
N SER A 30 -3.82 -16.75 57.38
CA SER A 30 -3.53 -15.46 58.02
C SER A 30 -3.81 -14.37 56.98
N ASP A 31 -4.35 -13.25 57.46
CA ASP A 31 -4.78 -12.09 56.69
C ASP A 31 -3.65 -11.44 55.90
N ASP A 32 -3.87 -11.16 54.62
CA ASP A 32 -3.15 -10.16 53.83
C ASP A 32 -4.10 -9.61 52.75
N ASP A 33 -4.29 -8.28 52.77
CA ASP A 33 -5.11 -7.53 51.82
C ASP A 33 -4.39 -7.45 50.45
N ASP A 34 -4.67 -8.39 49.56
CA ASP A 34 -4.17 -8.35 48.18
C ASP A 34 -5.04 -7.45 47.29
N GLU A 35 -4.42 -6.35 46.86
CA GLU A 35 -4.89 -5.41 45.85
C GLU A 35 -5.09 -6.15 44.51
N VAL A 36 -6.33 -6.43 44.14
CA VAL A 36 -6.69 -7.02 42.84
C VAL A 36 -6.47 -5.99 41.74
N SER A 37 -5.27 -5.97 41.17
CA SER A 37 -5.00 -5.26 39.92
C SER A 37 -5.72 -5.99 38.77
N VAL A 38 -6.71 -5.31 38.19
CA VAL A 38 -7.33 -5.75 36.92
C VAL A 38 -6.29 -5.49 35.84
N ALA A 39 -5.51 -6.52 35.49
CA ALA A 39 -4.65 -6.46 34.32
C ALA A 39 -5.52 -6.24 33.07
N GLU A 40 -5.47 -5.03 32.52
CA GLU A 40 -6.04 -4.74 31.21
C GLU A 40 -5.50 -5.75 30.21
N ARG A 41 -6.43 -6.47 29.57
CA ARG A 41 -6.14 -7.40 28.49
C ARG A 41 -5.61 -6.59 27.30
N ALA A 42 -4.30 -6.40 27.23
CA ALA A 42 -3.63 -5.88 26.05
C ALA A 42 -4.07 -6.76 24.86
N GLY A 43 -4.90 -6.19 24.00
CA GLY A 43 -5.30 -6.83 22.75
C GLY A 43 -4.03 -7.18 21.99
N SER A 44 -3.87 -8.46 21.64
CA SER A 44 -2.75 -8.90 20.82
C SER A 44 -2.78 -8.14 19.51
N VAL A 45 -1.87 -7.19 19.33
CA VAL A 45 -1.60 -6.59 18.03
C VAL A 45 -1.06 -7.73 17.19
N ILE A 46 -1.88 -8.27 16.29
CA ILE A 46 -1.39 -9.21 15.29
C ILE A 46 -0.45 -8.39 14.41
N GLU A 47 0.86 -8.59 14.57
CA GLU A 47 1.85 -8.07 13.64
C GLU A 47 1.64 -8.75 12.29
N LEU A 48 1.01 -8.02 11.38
CA LEU A 48 0.91 -8.41 9.98
C LEU A 48 2.30 -8.23 9.36
N LEU A 49 3.07 -9.31 9.27
CA LEU A 49 4.40 -9.28 8.65
C LEU A 49 4.35 -8.59 7.28
N GLY A 50 5.23 -7.60 7.08
CA GLY A 50 5.27 -6.78 5.86
C GLY A 50 4.23 -5.67 5.80
N PHE A 51 3.51 -5.37 6.88
CA PHE A 51 2.55 -4.28 6.96
C PHE A 51 2.84 -3.35 8.15
N VAL A 52 2.63 -2.06 7.91
CA VAL A 52 2.64 -1.02 8.95
C VAL A 52 1.22 -0.62 9.26
N ARG A 53 0.88 -0.51 10.55
CA ARG A 53 -0.36 0.13 10.99
C ARG A 53 -0.18 1.65 10.93
N VAL A 54 -0.99 2.32 10.14
CA VAL A 54 -1.03 3.78 10.07
C VAL A 54 -2.18 4.26 10.94
N GLU A 55 -1.85 5.01 11.99
CA GLU A 55 -2.87 5.65 12.83
C GLU A 55 -3.68 6.67 12.03
N GLY A 56 -5.00 6.55 12.12
CA GLY A 56 -5.93 7.50 11.55
C GLY A 56 -5.73 8.90 12.11
N GLY A 57 -6.24 9.89 11.39
CA GLY A 57 -6.02 11.29 11.73
C GLY A 57 -6.86 12.23 10.87
N THR A 58 -6.83 13.51 11.23
CA THR A 58 -7.47 14.57 10.45
C THR A 58 -6.41 15.52 9.93
N VAL A 59 -6.41 15.73 8.61
CA VAL A 59 -5.47 16.63 7.93
C VAL A 59 -6.27 17.81 7.37
N VAL A 60 -5.89 19.02 7.80
CA VAL A 60 -6.35 20.26 7.18
C VAL A 60 -5.42 20.55 6.00
N GLY A 61 -5.96 20.47 4.79
CA GLY A 61 -5.24 20.72 3.55
C GLY A 61 -4.84 22.20 3.39
N GLY A 62 -3.80 22.43 2.59
CA GLY A 62 -3.18 23.74 2.45
C GLY A 62 -1.96 23.72 1.54
N ASP A 63 -1.45 24.91 1.23
CA ASP A 63 -0.36 25.08 0.26
C ASP A 63 0.94 24.38 0.67
N LYS A 64 1.13 24.06 1.96
CA LYS A 64 2.26 23.28 2.45
C LYS A 64 2.35 21.86 1.86
N PHE A 65 1.25 21.34 1.30
CA PHE A 65 1.23 20.04 0.62
C PHE A 65 1.50 20.14 -0.88
N THR A 66 1.57 21.36 -1.43
CA THR A 66 1.98 21.63 -2.81
C THR A 66 3.49 21.71 -2.90
N LEU A 67 4.08 21.22 -3.99
CA LEU A 67 5.52 21.37 -4.19
C LEU A 67 5.86 22.85 -4.44
N ALA A 68 6.75 23.41 -3.62
CA ALA A 68 7.18 24.80 -3.77
C ALA A 68 7.76 25.09 -5.17
N GLY A 69 7.40 26.24 -5.74
CA GLY A 69 7.82 26.65 -7.08
C GLY A 69 6.96 26.09 -8.22
N HIS A 70 5.95 25.27 -7.91
CA HIS A 70 5.03 24.71 -8.87
C HIS A 70 3.59 25.19 -8.65
N THR A 71 2.85 25.35 -9.73
CA THR A 71 1.44 25.80 -9.70
C THR A 71 0.50 24.84 -10.41
N GLU A 72 1.07 23.87 -11.13
CA GLU A 72 0.34 22.86 -11.88
C GLU A 72 -0.43 21.93 -10.92
N ASP A 73 -1.63 21.51 -11.32
CA ASP A 73 -2.49 20.67 -10.49
C ASP A 73 -1.83 19.34 -10.10
N ARG A 74 -0.91 18.85 -10.93
CA ARG A 74 -0.12 17.65 -10.65
C ARG A 74 0.76 17.78 -9.41
N PHE A 75 1.12 18.97 -8.96
CA PHE A 75 2.01 19.16 -7.80
C PHE A 75 1.29 19.53 -6.51
N LYS A 76 -0.05 19.56 -6.49
CA LYS A 76 -0.85 19.99 -5.32
C LYS A 76 -1.09 18.89 -4.27
N GLY A 77 -0.74 17.64 -4.57
CA GLY A 77 -1.02 16.51 -3.68
C GLY A 77 -2.52 16.26 -3.45
N ALA A 78 -2.85 15.49 -2.43
CA ALA A 78 -4.19 15.07 -2.03
C ALA A 78 -4.83 16.05 -1.04
N PHE A 79 -4.02 16.75 -0.24
CA PHE A 79 -4.45 17.65 0.82
C PHE A 79 -4.47 19.11 0.35
N VAL A 80 -5.38 19.42 -0.56
CA VAL A 80 -5.51 20.77 -1.15
C VAL A 80 -6.15 21.78 -0.18
N ALA A 81 -5.82 23.07 -0.35
CA ALA A 81 -6.33 24.15 0.47
C ALA A 81 -7.86 24.19 0.56
N GLY A 82 -8.37 24.49 1.77
CA GLY A 82 -9.82 24.60 2.03
C GLY A 82 -10.54 23.25 2.23
N ARG A 83 -9.83 22.13 2.22
CA ARG A 83 -10.40 20.80 2.52
C ARG A 83 -9.83 20.24 3.82
N THR A 84 -10.71 19.68 4.64
CA THR A 84 -10.30 18.87 5.80
C THR A 84 -10.65 17.41 5.51
N VAL A 85 -9.69 16.52 5.68
CA VAL A 85 -9.83 15.09 5.36
C VAL A 85 -9.56 14.27 6.61
N THR A 86 -10.50 13.42 6.99
CA THR A 86 -10.33 12.45 8.08
C THR A 86 -10.06 11.07 7.48
N ILE A 87 -8.97 10.46 7.92
CA ILE A 87 -8.49 9.15 7.50
C ILE A 87 -8.69 8.20 8.69
N SER A 88 -9.38 7.08 8.49
CA SER A 88 -9.47 6.01 9.50
C SER A 88 -8.14 5.27 9.60
N SER A 89 -7.85 4.61 10.72
CA SER A 89 -6.66 3.74 10.78
C SER A 89 -6.74 2.61 9.75
N PHE A 90 -5.59 2.22 9.22
CA PHE A 90 -5.47 1.15 8.22
C PHE A 90 -4.09 0.51 8.31
N TYR A 91 -3.93 -0.64 7.67
CA TYR A 91 -2.63 -1.25 7.45
C TYR A 91 -2.21 -1.05 6.00
N ILE A 92 -0.94 -0.77 5.75
CA ILE A 92 -0.35 -0.63 4.42
C ILE A 92 0.87 -1.52 4.30
N CYS A 93 1.04 -2.14 3.13
CA CYS A 93 2.24 -2.93 2.83
C CYS A 93 3.47 -2.01 2.89
N ASP A 94 4.49 -2.45 3.62
CA ASP A 94 5.70 -1.64 3.89
C ASP A 94 6.61 -1.51 2.66
N HIS A 95 6.31 -2.25 1.59
CA HIS A 95 6.94 -2.20 0.27
C HIS A 95 5.89 -2.27 -0.85
N GLU A 96 6.32 -1.95 -2.06
CA GLU A 96 5.60 -2.25 -3.30
C GLU A 96 5.42 -3.77 -3.43
N VAL A 97 4.27 -4.24 -3.92
CA VAL A 97 4.05 -5.69 -4.13
C VAL A 97 5.16 -6.23 -5.03
N THR A 98 5.83 -7.28 -4.60
CA THR A 98 6.96 -7.83 -5.37
C THR A 98 6.48 -8.74 -6.51
N GLN A 99 7.36 -9.02 -7.46
CA GLN A 99 7.09 -9.98 -8.53
C GLN A 99 6.83 -11.39 -7.95
N GLY A 100 7.58 -11.80 -6.93
CA GLY A 100 7.38 -13.08 -6.27
C GLY A 100 6.06 -13.17 -5.52
N GLU A 101 5.63 -12.10 -4.84
CA GLU A 101 4.32 -12.02 -4.21
C GLU A 101 3.19 -12.05 -5.23
N TYR A 102 3.32 -11.29 -6.33
CA TYR A 102 2.33 -11.22 -7.41
C TYR A 102 2.09 -12.60 -8.04
N GLU A 103 3.16 -13.33 -8.34
CA GLU A 103 3.13 -14.65 -8.98
C GLU A 103 2.49 -15.75 -8.12
N GLN A 104 2.29 -15.53 -6.81
CA GLN A 104 1.54 -16.48 -5.97
C GLN A 104 0.05 -16.55 -6.34
N TYR A 105 -0.51 -15.44 -6.82
CA TYR A 105 -1.96 -15.28 -7.02
C TYR A 105 -2.33 -14.99 -8.47
N CYS A 106 -1.42 -14.39 -9.23
CA CYS A 106 -1.68 -13.85 -10.55
C CYS A 106 -0.67 -14.35 -11.57
N ILE A 107 -1.04 -14.26 -12.84
CA ILE A 107 -0.17 -14.54 -13.99
C ILE A 107 -0.04 -13.25 -14.79
N TYR A 108 1.16 -12.95 -15.27
CA TYR A 108 1.36 -11.81 -16.15
C TYR A 108 0.67 -12.03 -17.51
N GLY A 109 0.20 -10.93 -18.09
CA GLY A 109 -0.20 -10.90 -19.49
C GLY A 109 1.01 -11.04 -20.45
N ARG A 110 0.85 -10.57 -21.69
CA ARG A 110 1.90 -10.68 -22.72
C ARG A 110 3.19 -9.94 -22.35
N ASN A 111 3.09 -8.84 -21.61
CA ASN A 111 4.21 -7.96 -21.29
C ASN A 111 4.71 -8.23 -19.87
N GLN A 112 5.58 -9.22 -19.72
CA GLN A 112 6.12 -9.61 -18.42
C GLN A 112 7.32 -8.74 -18.02
N PRO A 113 7.65 -8.68 -16.72
CA PRO A 113 8.95 -8.23 -16.25
C PRO A 113 10.09 -8.97 -16.95
N ASN A 114 11.23 -8.31 -17.09
CA ASN A 114 12.39 -8.87 -17.76
C ASN A 114 13.70 -8.26 -17.23
N THR A 115 14.81 -8.90 -17.57
CA THR A 115 16.16 -8.54 -17.08
C THR A 115 16.66 -7.17 -17.55
N ILE A 116 16.03 -6.56 -18.56
CA ILE A 116 16.42 -5.22 -19.04
C ILE A 116 16.07 -4.18 -17.97
N TYR A 117 14.87 -4.27 -17.39
CA TYR A 117 14.37 -3.28 -16.44
C TYR A 117 14.39 -3.74 -14.98
N GLY A 118 14.54 -5.05 -14.73
CA GLY A 118 14.62 -5.65 -13.40
C GLY A 118 13.69 -6.86 -13.32
N LEU A 119 14.22 -7.98 -12.84
CA LEU A 119 13.52 -9.26 -12.77
C LEU A 119 14.07 -10.04 -11.57
N GLY A 120 13.16 -10.50 -10.72
CA GLY A 120 13.50 -11.31 -9.54
C GLY A 120 12.42 -11.20 -8.47
N GLU A 121 12.41 -12.14 -7.53
CA GLU A 121 11.33 -12.31 -6.55
C GLU A 121 11.11 -11.07 -5.67
N ASN A 122 12.17 -10.29 -5.39
CA ASN A 122 12.12 -9.10 -4.54
C ASN A 122 12.03 -7.77 -5.31
N TYR A 123 11.99 -7.81 -6.64
CA TYR A 123 11.74 -6.60 -7.43
C TYR A 123 10.26 -6.24 -7.33
N PRO A 124 9.88 -4.96 -7.38
CA PRO A 124 8.48 -4.59 -7.47
C PRO A 124 7.87 -5.15 -8.74
N VAL A 125 6.58 -5.47 -8.67
CA VAL A 125 5.79 -5.75 -9.85
C VAL A 125 5.68 -4.49 -10.71
N TYR A 126 5.83 -4.65 -12.02
CA TYR A 126 5.55 -3.60 -13.00
C TYR A 126 4.95 -4.24 -14.26
N ARG A 127 4.49 -3.41 -15.22
CA ARG A 127 3.68 -3.84 -16.37
C ARG A 127 2.37 -4.54 -15.98
N VAL A 128 1.82 -4.14 -14.84
CA VAL A 128 0.49 -4.54 -14.39
C VAL A 128 -0.47 -3.36 -14.48
N SER A 129 -1.68 -3.64 -14.93
CA SER A 129 -2.75 -2.67 -15.05
C SER A 129 -3.44 -2.45 -13.71
N TRP A 130 -4.25 -1.42 -13.64
CA TRP A 130 -5.11 -1.20 -12.48
C TRP A 130 -6.06 -2.39 -12.26
N TYR A 131 -6.55 -3.00 -13.36
CA TYR A 131 -7.38 -4.19 -13.30
C TYR A 131 -6.65 -5.42 -12.73
N ASP A 132 -5.39 -5.63 -13.14
CA ASP A 132 -4.57 -6.73 -12.63
C ASP A 132 -4.37 -6.61 -11.11
N ALA A 133 -4.19 -5.37 -10.62
CA ALA A 133 -4.08 -5.10 -9.19
C ALA A 133 -5.36 -5.43 -8.41
N LEU A 134 -6.55 -5.20 -8.98
CA LEU A 134 -7.82 -5.60 -8.36
C LEU A 134 -7.93 -7.12 -8.22
N VAL A 135 -7.56 -7.85 -9.27
CA VAL A 135 -7.53 -9.32 -9.27
C VAL A 135 -6.60 -9.82 -8.18
N TYR A 136 -5.38 -9.29 -8.10
CA TYR A 136 -4.43 -9.64 -7.05
C TYR A 136 -5.01 -9.42 -5.66
N CYS A 137 -5.58 -8.23 -5.41
CA CYS A 137 -6.15 -7.87 -4.12
C CYS A 137 -7.24 -8.87 -3.68
N ASN A 138 -8.19 -9.18 -4.57
CA ASN A 138 -9.27 -10.10 -4.21
C ASN A 138 -8.79 -11.55 -4.13
N LYS A 139 -7.92 -12.04 -5.04
CA LYS A 139 -7.37 -13.40 -4.96
C LYS A 139 -6.60 -13.64 -3.66
N ARG A 140 -5.73 -12.70 -3.29
CA ARG A 140 -5.00 -12.75 -2.01
C ARG A 140 -5.96 -12.70 -0.82
N SER A 141 -6.98 -11.85 -0.87
CA SER A 141 -8.01 -11.78 0.19
C SER A 141 -8.70 -13.13 0.40
N ILE A 142 -9.17 -13.77 -0.68
CA ILE A 142 -9.85 -15.07 -0.62
C ILE A 142 -8.90 -16.15 -0.07
N ALA A 143 -7.67 -16.20 -0.57
CA ALA A 143 -6.67 -17.19 -0.14
C ALA A 143 -6.31 -17.07 1.35
N GLU A 144 -6.35 -15.85 1.90
CA GLU A 144 -6.10 -15.57 3.32
C GLU A 144 -7.39 -15.60 4.17
N GLY A 145 -8.54 -15.98 3.61
CA GLY A 145 -9.82 -16.06 4.34
C GLY A 145 -10.44 -14.71 4.71
N LEU A 146 -10.05 -13.64 4.01
CA LEU A 146 -10.57 -12.28 4.18
C LEU A 146 -11.76 -12.01 3.25
N THR A 147 -12.60 -11.06 3.63
CA THR A 147 -13.70 -10.59 2.78
C THR A 147 -13.14 -9.70 1.66
N PRO A 148 -13.32 -10.03 0.38
CA PRO A 148 -12.75 -9.23 -0.71
C PRO A 148 -13.37 -7.84 -0.81
N CYS A 149 -12.56 -6.84 -1.17
CA CYS A 149 -13.00 -5.45 -1.27
C CYS A 149 -13.70 -5.16 -2.60
N TYR A 150 -13.24 -5.76 -3.70
CA TYR A 150 -13.71 -5.36 -5.03
C TYR A 150 -14.87 -6.21 -5.53
N ARG A 151 -15.76 -5.58 -6.32
CA ARG A 151 -16.76 -6.28 -7.13
C ARG A 151 -16.77 -5.78 -8.56
N ILE A 152 -16.81 -6.71 -9.50
CA ILE A 152 -17.00 -6.45 -10.93
C ILE A 152 -18.22 -7.26 -11.39
N ASN A 153 -19.15 -6.60 -12.07
CA ASN A 153 -20.42 -7.19 -12.48
C ASN A 153 -21.18 -7.91 -11.33
N GLY A 154 -21.11 -7.32 -10.12
CA GLY A 154 -21.76 -7.84 -8.91
C GLY A 154 -20.99 -8.95 -8.17
N SER A 155 -20.04 -9.63 -8.80
CA SER A 155 -19.25 -10.69 -8.16
C SER A 155 -18.03 -10.15 -7.44
N ALA A 156 -17.69 -10.74 -6.29
CA ALA A 156 -16.43 -10.48 -5.57
C ALA A 156 -15.34 -11.51 -5.89
N ASP A 157 -15.66 -12.57 -6.64
CA ASP A 157 -14.73 -13.62 -7.02
C ASP A 157 -14.05 -13.28 -8.36
N PRO A 158 -12.72 -13.07 -8.39
CA PRO A 158 -12.01 -12.78 -9.63
C PRO A 158 -12.12 -13.86 -10.70
N ASP A 159 -12.37 -15.12 -10.33
CA ASP A 159 -12.54 -16.20 -11.31
C ASP A 159 -13.88 -16.08 -12.08
N GLU A 160 -14.82 -15.29 -11.57
CA GLU A 160 -16.10 -14.96 -12.23
C GLU A 160 -16.03 -13.67 -13.08
N TRP A 161 -14.94 -12.91 -13.02
CA TRP A 161 -14.80 -11.64 -13.75
C TRP A 161 -14.35 -11.81 -15.21
N GLY A 162 -13.88 -13.01 -15.56
CA GLY A 162 -13.28 -13.30 -16.85
C GLY A 162 -11.83 -12.80 -16.99
N SER A 163 -11.30 -12.87 -18.21
CA SER A 163 -9.93 -12.44 -18.50
C SER A 163 -9.76 -10.94 -18.32
N VAL A 164 -8.65 -10.52 -17.69
CA VAL A 164 -8.33 -9.10 -17.53
C VAL A 164 -8.22 -8.42 -18.91
N PRO A 165 -8.96 -7.34 -19.19
CA PRO A 165 -8.94 -6.65 -20.48
C PRO A 165 -7.55 -6.09 -20.84
N ALA A 166 -7.24 -6.16 -22.13
CA ALA A 166 -6.07 -5.50 -22.71
C ALA A 166 -6.33 -4.01 -23.01
N ASP A 167 -7.59 -3.67 -23.28
CA ASP A 167 -8.06 -2.34 -23.66
C ASP A 167 -9.03 -1.76 -22.61
N ASN A 168 -9.50 -0.54 -22.85
CA ASN A 168 -10.53 0.08 -22.02
C ASN A 168 -11.81 -0.77 -22.03
N ASP A 169 -12.40 -1.01 -20.86
CA ASP A 169 -13.55 -1.90 -20.69
C ASP A 169 -14.52 -1.30 -19.67
N GLU A 170 -15.78 -1.09 -20.07
CA GLU A 170 -16.78 -0.42 -19.24
C GLU A 170 -17.17 -1.22 -17.99
N VAL A 171 -17.20 -2.56 -18.08
CA VAL A 171 -17.55 -3.44 -16.97
C VAL A 171 -16.45 -3.38 -15.91
N TRP A 172 -15.19 -3.49 -16.32
CA TRP A 172 -14.05 -3.39 -15.42
C TRP A 172 -13.85 -1.97 -14.88
N ASN A 173 -14.17 -0.94 -15.67
CA ASN A 173 -14.17 0.45 -15.23
C ASN A 173 -15.20 0.71 -14.11
N SER A 174 -16.32 0.00 -14.14
CA SER A 174 -17.40 0.09 -13.14
C SER A 174 -17.13 -0.67 -11.84
N ALA A 175 -15.93 -1.26 -11.69
CA ALA A 175 -15.53 -1.93 -10.46
C ALA A 175 -15.84 -1.06 -9.23
N SER A 176 -16.41 -1.69 -8.20
CA SER A 176 -16.76 -1.06 -6.93
C SER A 176 -15.89 -1.60 -5.81
N CYS A 177 -15.69 -0.81 -4.75
CA CYS A 177 -14.90 -1.18 -3.58
C CYS A 177 -15.77 -1.06 -2.31
N ASP A 178 -15.93 -2.13 -1.54
CA ASP A 178 -16.51 -2.09 -0.20
C ASP A 178 -15.41 -1.79 0.83
N PHE A 179 -15.29 -0.52 1.24
CA PHE A 179 -14.30 -0.07 2.22
C PHE A 179 -14.49 -0.62 3.63
N ARG A 180 -15.62 -1.29 3.90
CA ARG A 180 -15.89 -1.95 5.18
C ARG A 180 -15.38 -3.39 5.22
N ALA A 181 -15.03 -3.96 4.06
CA ALA A 181 -14.41 -5.27 4.00
C ALA A 181 -13.00 -5.23 4.59
N ASN A 182 -12.55 -6.37 5.15
CA ASN A 182 -11.23 -6.52 5.77
C ASN A 182 -10.16 -7.08 4.83
N GLY A 183 -10.50 -7.28 3.56
CA GLY A 183 -9.57 -7.72 2.53
C GLY A 183 -8.60 -6.65 2.06
N TYR A 184 -7.76 -7.05 1.13
CA TYR A 184 -6.81 -6.19 0.46
C TYR A 184 -7.48 -5.31 -0.58
N ARG A 185 -6.95 -4.11 -0.73
CA ARG A 185 -7.30 -3.15 -1.77
C ARG A 185 -6.11 -2.25 -2.09
N LEU A 186 -6.17 -1.55 -3.21
CA LEU A 186 -5.31 -0.40 -3.47
C LEU A 186 -5.58 0.70 -2.42
N PRO A 187 -4.56 1.46 -2.02
CA PRO A 187 -4.75 2.65 -1.21
C PRO A 187 -5.57 3.66 -1.99
N THR A 188 -6.45 4.41 -1.32
CA THR A 188 -6.91 5.68 -1.89
C THR A 188 -5.71 6.63 -2.02
N GLU A 189 -5.81 7.61 -2.91
CA GLU A 189 -4.74 8.61 -3.04
C GLU A 189 -4.44 9.34 -1.71
N VAL A 190 -5.48 9.61 -0.93
CA VAL A 190 -5.37 10.25 0.38
C VAL A 190 -4.63 9.36 1.37
N GLU A 191 -4.99 8.08 1.46
CA GLU A 191 -4.30 7.12 2.33
C GLU A 191 -2.83 6.97 1.91
N TRP A 192 -2.57 6.91 0.60
CA TRP A 192 -1.22 6.82 0.05
C TRP A 192 -0.37 8.01 0.49
N GLU A 193 -0.83 9.24 0.26
CA GLU A 193 -0.04 10.44 0.60
C GLU A 193 0.09 10.63 2.12
N TYR A 194 -0.96 10.34 2.88
CA TYR A 194 -0.93 10.38 4.34
C TYR A 194 0.16 9.46 4.89
N ALA A 195 0.19 8.21 4.42
CA ALA A 195 1.19 7.22 4.80
C ALA A 195 2.59 7.64 4.34
N ALA A 196 2.75 8.08 3.08
CA ALA A 196 4.02 8.51 2.51
C ALA A 196 4.67 9.66 3.30
N ARG A 197 3.84 10.57 3.83
CA ARG A 197 4.28 11.70 4.66
C ARG A 197 4.66 11.31 6.08
N GLY A 198 4.35 10.10 6.54
CA GLY A 198 4.58 9.65 7.92
C GLY A 198 3.36 9.79 8.83
N GLY A 199 2.16 9.63 8.28
CA GLY A 199 0.89 9.70 9.03
C GLY A 199 0.63 11.08 9.62
N SER A 200 -0.06 11.10 10.77
CA SER A 200 -0.47 12.33 11.46
C SER A 200 0.74 13.21 11.82
N SER A 201 1.78 12.62 12.40
CA SER A 201 3.00 13.33 12.81
C SER A 201 3.70 13.98 11.62
N GLY A 202 3.75 13.28 10.48
CA GLY A 202 4.29 13.80 9.24
C GLY A 202 3.48 14.96 8.65
N CYS A 203 2.15 14.82 8.60
CA CYS A 203 1.25 15.82 8.05
C CYS A 203 1.09 17.06 8.94
N ALA A 204 1.36 16.94 10.24
CA ALA A 204 1.30 18.03 11.21
C ALA A 204 2.46 19.03 11.07
N LYS A 205 3.58 18.64 10.45
CA LYS A 205 4.74 19.54 10.24
C LYS A 205 4.33 20.82 9.50
N GLU A 206 4.94 21.94 9.86
CA GLU A 206 4.77 23.22 9.15
C GLU A 206 5.32 23.10 7.71
N ASN A 207 6.50 22.51 7.58
CA ASN A 207 7.12 22.12 6.32
C ASN A 207 7.13 20.59 6.22
N PRO A 208 6.05 19.97 5.69
CA PRO A 208 6.00 18.52 5.54
C PRO A 208 7.04 18.08 4.50
N ASN A 209 7.54 16.85 4.68
CA ASN A 209 8.59 16.32 3.82
C ASN A 209 8.19 16.40 2.33
N LYS A 210 9.17 16.76 1.49
CA LYS A 210 9.03 16.80 0.03
C LYS A 210 8.99 15.40 -0.57
N TYR A 211 9.77 14.48 0.00
CA TYR A 211 9.88 13.07 -0.38
C TYR A 211 9.58 12.18 0.83
N ALA A 212 9.40 10.89 0.61
CA ALA A 212 9.26 9.95 1.72
C ALA A 212 10.57 9.88 2.53
N GLY A 213 10.57 10.42 3.75
CA GLY A 213 11.74 10.38 4.64
C GLY A 213 12.68 11.59 4.58
N CYS A 214 12.70 12.39 3.51
CA CYS A 214 13.52 13.61 3.42
C CYS A 214 12.80 14.82 2.79
N ASP A 215 13.34 16.02 2.99
CA ASP A 215 12.81 17.29 2.51
C ASP A 215 13.58 17.90 1.34
N ASP A 216 14.83 17.49 1.14
CA ASP A 216 15.70 18.00 0.08
C ASP A 216 16.04 16.94 -0.99
N SER A 217 16.48 17.41 -2.16
CA SER A 217 16.82 16.54 -3.29
C SER A 217 18.21 15.93 -3.21
N GLU A 218 19.12 16.46 -2.38
CA GLU A 218 20.48 15.93 -2.19
C GLU A 218 20.42 14.65 -1.38
N SER A 219 19.60 14.62 -0.33
CA SER A 219 19.34 13.44 0.50
C SER A 219 18.50 12.37 -0.19
N LEU A 220 17.79 12.71 -1.28
CA LEU A 220 16.84 11.82 -1.96
C LEU A 220 17.47 10.49 -2.42
N GLU A 221 18.75 10.51 -2.78
CA GLU A 221 19.45 9.30 -3.20
C GLU A 221 19.46 8.18 -2.14
N ASN A 222 19.25 8.53 -0.87
CA ASN A 222 19.19 7.58 0.24
C ASN A 222 17.80 6.97 0.44
N TYR A 223 16.76 7.56 -0.15
CA TYR A 223 15.35 7.18 0.07
C TYR A 223 14.65 6.67 -1.19
N ALA A 224 15.16 7.00 -2.38
CA ALA A 224 14.47 6.72 -3.64
C ALA A 224 15.40 6.19 -4.73
N TRP A 225 14.81 5.39 -5.62
CA TRP A 225 15.35 5.09 -6.93
C TRP A 225 14.68 5.97 -7.98
N TYR A 226 15.43 6.88 -8.60
CA TYR A 226 14.94 7.86 -9.57
C TYR A 226 15.96 8.06 -10.70
N SER A 227 15.69 8.92 -11.67
CA SER A 227 16.54 9.05 -12.86
C SER A 227 18.00 9.41 -12.56
N GLY A 228 18.26 10.00 -11.39
CA GLY A 228 19.61 10.36 -10.95
C GLY A 228 20.47 9.19 -10.47
N ASN A 229 19.88 8.07 -10.03
CA ASN A 229 20.63 6.98 -9.40
C ASN A 229 20.19 5.56 -9.80
N SER A 230 19.07 5.38 -10.51
CA SER A 230 18.50 4.05 -10.77
C SER A 230 19.21 3.26 -11.86
N GLY A 231 20.03 3.91 -12.70
CA GLY A 231 20.57 3.28 -13.90
C GLY A 231 19.49 2.87 -14.90
N THR A 232 18.34 3.56 -14.90
CA THR A 232 17.17 3.32 -15.78
C THR A 232 16.48 1.96 -15.57
N LYS A 233 16.49 1.45 -14.34
CA LYS A 233 15.89 0.17 -13.96
C LYS A 233 15.16 0.27 -12.62
N VAL A 234 14.19 -0.62 -12.40
CA VAL A 234 13.67 -0.88 -11.05
C VAL A 234 14.72 -1.62 -10.23
N HIS A 235 14.62 -1.50 -8.91
CA HIS A 235 15.50 -2.16 -7.95
C HIS A 235 14.68 -3.01 -6.98
N GLU A 236 15.34 -3.96 -6.31
CA GLU A 236 14.72 -4.71 -5.23
C GLU A 236 14.16 -3.74 -4.17
N VAL A 237 12.99 -4.08 -3.64
CA VAL A 237 12.32 -3.27 -2.62
C VAL A 237 13.15 -3.20 -1.35
N LYS A 238 12.95 -2.15 -0.55
CA LYS A 238 13.61 -1.95 0.75
C LYS A 238 15.14 -1.86 0.69
N MET A 239 15.68 -1.44 -0.45
CA MET A 239 17.13 -1.21 -0.63
C MET A 239 17.55 0.24 -0.34
N LYS A 240 16.59 1.09 0.03
CA LYS A 240 16.77 2.49 0.47
C LYS A 240 16.17 2.69 1.86
N ASN A 241 16.42 3.84 2.47
CA ASN A 241 15.89 4.16 3.79
C ASN A 241 14.35 4.32 3.74
N PRO A 242 13.63 3.88 4.77
CA PRO A 242 12.19 4.10 4.86
C PRO A 242 11.86 5.55 5.26
N ASN A 243 10.57 5.90 5.19
CA ASN A 243 10.07 7.10 5.84
C ASN A 243 9.96 6.91 7.38
N GLY A 244 9.43 7.92 8.08
CA GLY A 244 9.32 7.92 9.55
C GLY A 244 8.33 6.92 10.16
N ILE A 245 7.69 6.06 9.34
CA ILE A 245 6.79 4.98 9.78
C ILE A 245 7.13 3.66 9.07
N ASP A 246 8.40 3.45 8.72
CA ASP A 246 8.90 2.18 8.14
C ASP A 246 8.31 1.80 6.77
N LEU A 247 7.88 2.78 5.96
CA LEU A 247 7.47 2.57 4.57
C LEU A 247 8.63 2.85 3.62
N TYR A 248 8.92 1.87 2.78
CA TYR A 248 9.97 1.93 1.78
C TYR A 248 9.41 2.26 0.40
N ASP A 249 10.26 2.84 -0.44
CA ASP A 249 10.00 3.06 -1.86
C ASP A 249 8.75 3.91 -2.17
N MET A 250 8.25 4.68 -1.19
CA MET A 250 7.14 5.61 -1.38
C MET A 250 7.51 6.80 -2.30
N SER A 251 8.80 6.98 -2.59
CA SER A 251 9.32 7.90 -3.60
C SER A 251 10.23 7.11 -4.55
N GLY A 252 9.96 7.16 -5.85
CA GLY A 252 10.74 6.46 -6.87
C GLY A 252 10.34 5.00 -7.09
N ASN A 253 11.29 4.19 -7.55
CA ASN A 253 11.14 2.79 -7.97
C ASN A 253 10.05 2.54 -9.01
N VAL A 254 8.79 2.24 -8.65
CA VAL A 254 7.67 2.18 -9.61
C VAL A 254 6.56 3.15 -9.27
N TYR A 255 5.79 3.54 -10.29
CA TYR A 255 4.53 4.24 -10.01
C TYR A 255 3.59 3.30 -9.25
N GLU A 256 2.85 3.83 -8.29
CA GLU A 256 1.91 3.02 -7.54
C GLU A 256 0.47 3.35 -7.89
N TRP A 257 -0.28 2.37 -8.38
CA TRP A 257 -1.72 2.50 -8.59
C TRP A 257 -2.46 2.82 -7.29
N CYS A 258 -3.36 3.80 -7.36
CA CYS A 258 -4.28 4.13 -6.29
C CYS A 258 -5.72 3.84 -6.69
N TRP A 259 -6.57 3.63 -5.69
CA TRP A 259 -8.01 3.73 -5.83
C TRP A 259 -8.41 5.21 -5.96
N GLY A 260 -8.78 5.64 -7.17
CA GLY A 260 -9.25 6.98 -7.44
C GLY A 260 -9.23 7.34 -8.93
N LEU A 261 -10.15 8.21 -9.35
CA LEU A 261 -10.15 8.78 -10.70
C LEU A 261 -9.25 10.01 -10.75
N SER A 262 -8.47 10.13 -11.81
CA SER A 262 -7.76 11.37 -12.12
C SER A 262 -8.68 12.28 -12.91
N LEU A 263 -8.95 13.48 -12.38
CA LEU A 263 -9.67 14.55 -13.05
C LEU A 263 -8.72 15.67 -13.50
N ILE A 264 -7.42 15.38 -13.55
CA ILE A 264 -6.37 16.35 -13.87
C ILE A 264 -6.18 16.40 -15.38
N ASP A 265 -5.88 17.60 -15.90
CA ASP A 265 -5.60 17.91 -17.30
C ASP A 265 -6.77 17.70 -18.30
N ASP A 266 -8.02 17.66 -17.83
CA ASP A 266 -9.24 17.49 -18.66
C ASP A 266 -9.10 16.37 -19.72
N LEU A 267 -8.54 15.24 -19.30
CA LEU A 267 -8.22 14.14 -20.20
C LEU A 267 -9.49 13.51 -20.81
N PRO A 268 -9.47 13.14 -22.11
CA PRO A 268 -10.66 12.68 -22.83
C PRO A 268 -11.14 11.29 -22.42
N HIS A 269 -10.36 10.56 -21.64
CA HIS A 269 -10.60 9.17 -21.25
C HIS A 269 -10.43 8.98 -19.75
N LEU A 270 -11.04 7.91 -19.23
CA LEU A 270 -10.94 7.54 -17.82
C LEU A 270 -9.48 7.25 -17.45
N HIS A 271 -8.95 7.96 -16.46
CA HIS A 271 -7.64 7.69 -15.89
C HIS A 271 -7.75 7.37 -14.41
N ARG A 272 -6.88 6.46 -13.94
CA ARG A 272 -6.69 6.16 -12.52
C ARG A 272 -5.44 6.88 -12.03
N ILE A 273 -5.47 7.29 -10.77
CA ILE A 273 -4.36 7.99 -10.13
C ILE A 273 -3.18 7.03 -9.89
N THR A 274 -1.97 7.54 -10.11
CA THR A 274 -0.74 6.92 -9.62
C THR A 274 0.10 7.90 -8.80
N ARG A 275 0.88 7.38 -7.85
CA ARG A 275 1.71 8.18 -6.93
C ARG A 275 3.15 7.64 -6.84
N GLY A 276 4.02 8.38 -6.16
CA GLY A 276 5.42 7.96 -5.87
C GLY A 276 6.46 8.35 -6.90
N GLY A 277 6.10 8.50 -8.18
CA GLY A 277 7.09 8.62 -9.26
C GLY A 277 7.61 7.25 -9.68
N TYR A 278 8.70 7.18 -10.42
CA TYR A 278 9.35 5.90 -10.74
C TYR A 278 10.81 6.10 -11.11
N TYR A 279 11.53 4.99 -11.28
CA TYR A 279 12.97 4.92 -11.48
C TYR A 279 13.55 5.80 -12.60
N ASN A 280 12.79 6.18 -13.63
CA ASN A 280 13.29 6.99 -14.75
C ASN A 280 12.74 8.42 -14.75
N TYR A 281 12.17 8.89 -13.63
CA TYR A 281 11.71 10.26 -13.50
C TYR A 281 12.66 11.10 -12.66
N GLU A 282 12.67 12.39 -12.99
CA GLU A 282 13.44 13.39 -12.26
C GLU A 282 12.89 13.56 -10.83
N ALA A 283 13.75 14.08 -9.94
CA ALA A 283 13.47 14.17 -8.52
C ALA A 283 12.12 14.84 -8.21
N SER A 284 11.77 15.97 -8.85
CA SER A 284 10.50 16.67 -8.59
C SER A 284 9.26 15.79 -8.78
N LYS A 285 9.27 14.87 -9.75
CA LYS A 285 8.16 13.95 -10.04
C LYS A 285 8.14 12.71 -9.13
N CYS A 286 9.12 12.58 -8.24
CA CYS A 286 9.12 11.61 -7.14
C CYS A 286 8.68 12.23 -5.81
N SER A 287 8.31 13.52 -5.81
CA SER A 287 7.79 14.21 -4.64
C SER A 287 6.45 13.64 -4.19
N LEU A 288 6.17 13.75 -2.89
CA LEU A 288 4.94 13.24 -2.30
C LEU A 288 3.70 13.92 -2.86
N SER A 289 3.80 15.11 -3.44
CA SER A 289 2.66 15.84 -4.00
C SER A 289 2.43 15.56 -5.49
N TRP A 290 3.38 14.90 -6.18
CA TRP A 290 3.28 14.63 -7.61
C TRP A 290 2.20 13.58 -7.93
N ARG A 291 1.21 13.98 -8.72
CA ARG A 291 0.12 13.12 -9.19
C ARG A 291 0.37 12.64 -10.61
N GLY A 292 0.64 11.35 -10.73
CA GLY A 292 0.60 10.62 -11.99
C GLY A 292 -0.81 10.14 -12.32
N SER A 293 -1.02 9.74 -13.57
CA SER A 293 -2.30 9.19 -13.99
C SER A 293 -2.15 8.41 -15.29
N PHE A 294 -2.78 7.25 -15.38
CA PHE A 294 -2.79 6.45 -16.60
C PHE A 294 -4.18 5.85 -16.85
N PRO A 295 -4.51 5.47 -18.09
CA PRO A 295 -5.70 4.65 -18.36
C PRO A 295 -5.64 3.35 -17.55
N PRO A 296 -6.77 2.83 -17.06
CA PRO A 296 -6.79 1.66 -16.16
C PRO A 296 -6.18 0.39 -16.76
N GLN A 297 -6.20 0.23 -18.09
CA GLN A 297 -5.59 -0.88 -18.82
C GLN A 297 -4.08 -0.77 -19.03
N TYR A 298 -3.48 0.39 -18.71
CA TYR A 298 -2.08 0.69 -18.97
C TYR A 298 -1.15 -0.30 -18.25
N ARG A 299 -0.19 -0.87 -18.99
CA ARG A 299 0.81 -1.83 -18.48
C ARG A 299 2.20 -1.38 -18.87
N GLY A 300 2.76 -0.48 -18.06
CA GLY A 300 4.09 0.06 -18.27
C GLY A 300 4.88 0.13 -16.98
N VAL A 301 5.08 1.34 -16.48
CA VAL A 301 5.95 1.64 -15.33
C VAL A 301 5.26 1.58 -13.97
N ALA A 302 3.96 1.24 -13.96
CA ALA A 302 3.18 1.16 -12.74
C ALA A 302 3.20 -0.26 -12.15
N GLY A 303 3.49 -0.32 -10.86
CA GLY A 303 3.16 -1.40 -9.94
C GLY A 303 2.09 -0.92 -8.96
N PHE A 304 2.11 -1.46 -7.75
CA PHE A 304 1.19 -1.05 -6.68
C PHE A 304 1.66 -1.56 -5.32
N ARG A 305 1.10 -1.00 -4.25
CA ARG A 305 1.08 -1.60 -2.92
C ARG A 305 -0.36 -1.79 -2.46
N VAL A 306 -0.56 -2.62 -1.45
CA VAL A 306 -1.89 -2.93 -0.91
C VAL A 306 -2.09 -2.37 0.49
N VAL A 307 -3.34 -2.06 0.81
CA VAL A 307 -3.80 -1.72 2.16
C VAL A 307 -4.92 -2.66 2.59
N ARG A 308 -5.19 -2.71 3.89
CA ARG A 308 -6.41 -3.28 4.48
C ARG A 308 -6.94 -2.38 5.59
N SER A 309 -8.25 -2.33 5.77
CA SER A 309 -8.87 -1.58 6.86
C SER A 309 -8.46 -2.19 8.22
N SER A 310 -8.17 -1.37 9.24
CA SER A 310 -8.03 -1.89 10.60
C SER A 310 -9.44 -2.08 11.17
N LEU A 311 -9.85 -3.34 11.36
CA LEU A 311 -11.12 -3.67 12.02
C LEU A 311 -11.18 -3.11 13.45
#